data_AF-A0A8T7MBY8-F1
#
_entry.id   AF-A0A8T7MBY8-F1
#
_cell.length_a   1.000
_cell.length_b   1.000
_cell.length_c   1.000
_cell.angle_alpha   90.00
_cell.angle_beta   90.00
_cell.angle_gamma   90.00
#
_symmetry.space_group_name_H-M   'P 1'
#
loop_
_entity.id
_entity.type
_entity.pdbx_description
1 polymer ?
#
loop_
_entity_poly.entity_id
_entity_poly.type
_entity_poly.pdbx_seq_one_letter_code
_entity_poly.pdbx_strand_id
1 'polypeptide(L)'
;MRSKRWILGICVVILTSLLAACGEQTPDGSLDKLLLYEVYTNATQGGLQWVELYNNSDEEIKLTDWKLVTSKGEVTLNGTMASPAKAGPRRFVVTNSIAPLIEKAYTLQTDAAATDEDRAKIKRLPASLFQEDKTLMGKLDPENEVVVLKKGNEIVDQVGWGNITAELKNRLGITNDVHLNQSAPKGADISLGRTPNGGVFPSGGLPGYFTIHNTPSPGIGVPKPDSRYNFFLGTITDIIAGIGGLVIWLVFILIALIARRFQVLAEQKTFWEWLMAAPIGIAIYDVILVWNYITEKNLTAPLPSWTGFGFLFLSGVACLYVINIFRLVAKNILESE
;
A
#
# COMPACT_ATOMS: atom_id res chain seq x y z
N MET A 1 -21.98 8.43 -45.13
CA MET A 1 -22.11 7.35 -44.12
C MET A 1 -20.83 6.52 -43.90
N ARG A 2 -19.62 7.06 -44.17
CA ARG A 2 -18.34 6.31 -44.09
C ARG A 2 -17.40 6.69 -42.92
N SER A 3 -17.70 7.73 -42.14
CA SER A 3 -16.82 8.25 -41.09
C SER A 3 -17.01 7.65 -39.69
N LYS A 4 -18.02 6.79 -39.47
CA LYS A 4 -18.34 6.24 -38.13
C LYS A 4 -17.60 4.95 -37.75
N ARG A 5 -16.91 4.30 -38.70
CA ARG A 5 -16.21 3.02 -38.44
C ARG A 5 -14.83 3.17 -37.81
N TRP A 6 -14.21 4.34 -37.90
CA TRP A 6 -12.85 4.57 -37.39
C TRP A 6 -12.80 4.83 -35.88
N ILE A 7 -13.84 5.43 -35.30
CA ILE A 7 -13.88 5.74 -33.86
C ILE A 7 -14.06 4.48 -33.01
N LEU A 8 -14.87 3.52 -33.48
CA LEU A 8 -15.06 2.24 -32.78
C LEU A 8 -13.78 1.38 -32.76
N GLY A 9 -12.98 1.43 -33.83
CA GLY A 9 -11.73 0.68 -33.93
C GLY A 9 -10.65 1.17 -32.98
N ILE A 10 -10.57 2.49 -32.76
CA ILE A 10 -9.60 3.09 -31.84
C ILE A 10 -9.94 2.74 -30.38
N CYS A 11 -11.22 2.76 -30.00
CA CYS A 11 -11.64 2.38 -28.64
C CYS A 11 -11.34 0.92 -28.31
N VAL A 12 -11.53 -0.01 -29.27
CA VAL A 12 -11.25 -1.45 -29.04
C VAL A 12 -9.75 -1.72 -28.91
N VAL A 13 -8.91 -1.05 -29.72
CA VAL A 13 -7.45 -1.23 -29.67
C VAL A 13 -6.87 -0.69 -28.35
N ILE A 14 -7.36 0.46 -27.87
CA ILE A 14 -6.96 1.03 -26.56
C ILE A 14 -7.41 0.11 -25.42
N LEU A 15 -8.62 -0.45 -25.47
CA LEU A 15 -9.13 -1.36 -24.44
C LEU A 15 -8.36 -2.69 -24.39
N THR A 16 -7.94 -3.24 -25.53
CA THR A 16 -7.11 -4.47 -25.57
C THR A 16 -5.66 -4.26 -25.14
N SER A 17 -5.10 -3.07 -25.34
CA SER A 17 -3.72 -2.77 -24.92
C SER A 17 -3.62 -2.44 -23.43
N LEU A 18 -4.69 -1.94 -22.81
CA LEU A 18 -4.79 -1.77 -21.35
C LEU A 18 -4.89 -3.11 -20.59
N LEU A 19 -5.50 -4.15 -21.18
CA LEU A 19 -5.56 -5.48 -20.55
C LEU A 19 -4.22 -6.23 -20.56
N ALA A 20 -3.38 -6.01 -21.57
CA ALA A 20 -2.10 -6.72 -21.73
C ALA A 20 -0.97 -6.20 -20.81
N ALA A 21 -1.13 -5.01 -20.22
CA ALA A 21 -0.16 -4.43 -19.29
C ALA A 21 -0.28 -4.96 -17.84
N CYS A 22 -1.26 -5.83 -17.56
CA CYS A 22 -1.43 -6.49 -16.26
C CYS A 22 -0.63 -7.79 -16.20
N GLY A 23 0.66 -7.71 -16.50
CA GLY A 23 1.62 -8.77 -16.17
C GLY A 23 2.05 -8.57 -14.73
N GLU A 24 1.45 -9.33 -13.81
CA GLU A 24 1.84 -9.36 -12.41
C GLU A 24 3.25 -9.98 -12.32
N GLN A 25 4.25 -9.14 -12.07
CA GLN A 25 5.62 -9.59 -11.83
C GLN A 25 5.67 -10.13 -10.40
N THR A 26 5.43 -11.42 -10.23
CA THR A 26 5.68 -12.09 -8.96
C THR A 26 7.17 -12.03 -8.66
N PRO A 27 7.61 -11.59 -7.48
CA PRO A 27 9.00 -11.76 -7.05
C PRO A 27 9.39 -13.23 -7.15
N ASP A 28 10.62 -13.46 -7.59
CA ASP A 28 11.28 -14.75 -7.81
C ASP A 28 10.83 -15.87 -6.85
N GLY A 29 10.48 -17.03 -7.43
CA GLY A 29 9.78 -18.16 -6.79
C GLY A 29 10.60 -18.97 -5.78
N SER A 30 11.68 -18.41 -5.22
CA SER A 30 12.40 -18.94 -4.08
C SER A 30 12.27 -17.96 -2.93
N LEU A 31 11.27 -18.12 -2.09
CA LEU A 31 11.20 -17.32 -0.86
C LEU A 31 12.23 -17.85 0.11
N ASP A 32 13.15 -16.97 0.50
CA ASP A 32 14.13 -17.31 1.51
C ASP A 32 13.46 -17.74 2.82
N LYS A 33 14.06 -18.74 3.47
CA LYS A 33 13.53 -19.33 4.70
C LYS A 33 13.51 -18.34 5.87
N LEU A 34 14.41 -17.37 5.87
CA LEU A 34 14.53 -16.34 6.90
C LEU A 34 14.59 -14.97 6.25
N LEU A 35 13.76 -14.06 6.75
CA LEU A 35 13.56 -12.75 6.14
C LEU A 35 13.59 -11.64 7.20
N LEU A 36 13.94 -10.44 6.77
CA LEU A 36 13.72 -9.22 7.53
C LEU A 36 12.22 -8.92 7.52
N TYR A 37 11.65 -8.65 8.68
CA TYR A 37 10.20 -8.50 8.82
C TYR A 37 9.79 -7.10 9.26
N GLU A 38 10.42 -6.56 10.30
CA GLU A 38 10.15 -5.21 10.79
C GLU A 38 11.45 -4.58 11.25
N VAL A 39 11.64 -3.30 10.95
CA VAL A 39 12.72 -2.49 11.49
C VAL A 39 12.10 -1.26 12.14
N TYR A 40 12.53 -1.01 13.38
CA TYR A 40 12.16 0.18 14.11
C TYR A 40 13.41 0.92 14.55
N THR A 41 13.50 2.16 14.08
CA THR A 41 14.48 3.13 14.51
C THR A 41 13.76 4.23 15.27
N ASN A 42 14.01 4.36 16.57
CA ASN A 42 13.50 5.50 17.31
C ASN A 42 14.03 6.79 16.68
N ALA A 43 13.16 7.80 16.55
CA ALA A 43 13.52 9.14 16.08
C ALA A 43 14.62 9.81 16.94
N THR A 44 14.76 9.40 18.20
CA THR A 44 15.82 9.86 19.11
C THR A 44 16.98 8.86 19.11
N GLN A 45 18.19 9.35 18.82
CA GLN A 45 19.42 8.55 18.89
C GLN A 45 19.60 7.95 20.29
N GLY A 46 19.92 6.66 20.37
CA GLY A 46 20.02 5.93 21.64
C GLY A 46 18.68 5.45 22.22
N GLY A 47 17.54 5.79 21.61
CA GLY A 47 16.24 5.24 21.95
C GLY A 47 16.13 3.74 21.66
N LEU A 48 15.01 3.12 22.05
CA LEU A 48 14.74 1.72 21.77
C LEU A 48 14.79 1.46 20.26
N GLN A 49 15.52 0.46 19.80
CA GLN A 49 15.61 0.09 18.40
C GLN A 49 15.57 -1.42 18.28
N TRP A 50 14.99 -1.93 17.20
CA TRP A 50 15.06 -3.36 16.92
C TRP A 50 14.95 -3.68 15.44
N VAL A 51 15.41 -4.87 15.11
CA VAL A 51 15.17 -5.56 13.85
C VAL A 51 14.50 -6.89 14.17
N GLU A 52 13.36 -7.15 13.55
CA GLU A 52 12.61 -8.39 13.64
C GLU A 52 12.85 -9.25 12.39
N LEU A 53 13.06 -10.53 12.63
CA LEU A 53 13.21 -11.58 11.62
C LEU A 53 11.99 -12.48 11.62
N TYR A 54 11.67 -13.03 10.45
CA TYR A 54 10.58 -13.97 10.27
C TYR A 54 11.06 -15.26 9.60
N ASN A 55 10.79 -16.40 10.24
CA ASN A 55 10.99 -17.72 9.67
C ASN A 55 9.82 -18.05 8.73
N ASN A 56 10.05 -17.95 7.42
CA ASN A 56 9.09 -18.24 6.37
C ASN A 56 9.02 -19.74 5.99
N SER A 57 9.80 -20.59 6.65
CA SER A 57 9.80 -22.04 6.41
C SER A 57 8.97 -22.81 7.44
N ASP A 58 8.69 -24.08 7.13
CA ASP A 58 8.08 -25.05 8.07
C ASP A 58 9.11 -25.76 8.96
N GLU A 59 10.38 -25.38 8.83
CA GLU A 59 11.51 -25.96 9.54
C GLU A 59 12.02 -25.03 10.64
N GLU A 60 12.67 -25.62 11.63
CA GLU A 60 13.38 -24.88 12.65
C GLU A 60 14.69 -24.34 12.07
N ILE A 61 14.98 -23.04 12.28
CA ILE A 61 16.19 -22.41 11.75
C ILE A 61 17.17 -22.14 12.88
N LYS A 62 18.34 -22.78 12.81
CA LYS A 62 19.49 -22.41 13.65
C LYS A 62 20.13 -21.15 13.09
N LEU A 63 20.35 -20.16 13.95
CA LEU A 63 20.91 -18.86 13.56
C LEU A 63 22.45 -18.86 13.50
N THR A 64 23.09 -20.03 13.57
CA THR A 64 24.52 -20.19 13.34
C THR A 64 24.92 -19.63 11.96
N ASP A 65 26.00 -18.85 11.91
CA ASP A 65 26.52 -18.15 10.72
C ASP A 65 25.60 -17.08 10.11
N TRP A 66 24.49 -16.77 10.77
CA TRP A 66 23.65 -15.65 10.37
C TRP A 66 24.13 -14.36 11.02
N LYS A 67 24.02 -13.25 10.27
CA LYS A 67 24.35 -11.93 10.77
C LYS A 67 23.45 -10.85 10.19
N LEU A 68 23.22 -9.83 10.99
CA LEU A 68 22.70 -8.56 10.52
C LEU A 68 23.87 -7.61 10.31
N VAL A 69 23.92 -6.99 9.13
CA VAL A 69 24.93 -6.01 8.77
C VAL A 69 24.23 -4.69 8.47
N THR A 70 24.73 -3.61 9.03
CA THR A 70 24.19 -2.26 8.81
C THR A 70 25.29 -1.28 8.43
N SER A 71 24.94 0.01 8.24
CA SER A 71 25.98 1.02 8.03
C SER A 71 26.93 1.15 9.22
N LYS A 72 26.51 0.76 10.43
CA LYS A 72 27.25 0.95 11.68
C LYS A 72 28.13 -0.26 12.09
N GLY A 73 27.91 -1.44 11.52
CA GLY A 73 28.64 -2.64 11.88
C GLY A 73 27.86 -3.92 11.59
N GLU A 74 28.25 -5.02 12.23
CA GLU A 74 27.55 -6.30 12.11
C GLU A 74 27.31 -6.94 13.49
N VAL A 75 26.21 -7.68 13.60
CA VAL A 75 25.87 -8.50 14.78
C VAL A 75 25.66 -9.94 14.32
N THR A 76 26.36 -10.85 14.97
CA THR A 76 26.15 -12.30 14.78
C THR A 76 24.91 -12.72 15.53
N LEU A 77 24.03 -13.45 14.85
CA LEU A 77 22.79 -13.94 15.44
C LEU A 77 23.04 -15.25 16.18
N ASN A 78 22.39 -15.42 17.32
CA ASN A 78 22.52 -16.62 18.13
C ASN A 78 21.14 -17.17 18.50
N GLY A 79 21.03 -18.48 18.58
CA GLY A 79 19.80 -19.16 18.98
C GLY A 79 19.11 -19.92 17.86
N THR A 80 17.82 -20.14 18.02
CA THR A 80 17.04 -21.01 17.15
C THR A 80 15.63 -20.47 17.02
N MET A 81 15.15 -20.35 15.79
CA MET A 81 13.79 -19.94 15.48
C MET A 81 12.92 -21.16 15.27
N ALA A 82 11.85 -21.25 16.05
CA ALA A 82 10.88 -22.31 15.93
C ALA A 82 10.20 -22.29 14.56
N SER A 83 9.72 -23.45 14.15
CA SER A 83 8.85 -23.57 12.99
C SER A 83 7.37 -23.42 13.36
N PRO A 84 6.50 -23.10 12.39
CA PRO A 84 5.05 -22.99 12.58
C PRO A 84 4.45 -24.29 13.11
N ALA A 85 4.96 -25.43 12.61
CA ALA A 85 4.50 -26.75 12.98
C ALA A 85 4.77 -27.10 14.46
N LYS A 86 5.71 -26.41 15.14
CA LYS A 86 6.03 -26.62 16.56
C LYS A 86 5.34 -25.63 17.51
N ALA A 87 4.32 -24.89 17.05
CA ALA A 87 3.54 -23.93 17.85
C ALA A 87 4.39 -22.81 18.53
N GLY A 88 5.58 -22.52 18.00
CA GLY A 88 6.44 -21.44 18.47
C GLY A 88 6.26 -20.15 17.65
N PRO A 89 6.63 -18.98 18.21
CA PRO A 89 6.64 -17.74 17.45
C PRO A 89 7.65 -17.85 16.31
N ARG A 90 7.22 -17.55 15.07
CA ARG A 90 8.07 -17.54 13.85
C ARG A 90 9.06 -16.36 13.84
N ARG A 91 9.37 -15.77 15.00
CA ARG A 91 9.97 -14.45 15.14
C ARG A 91 11.21 -14.49 16.00
N PHE A 92 12.15 -13.62 15.65
CA PHE A 92 13.35 -13.37 16.41
C PHE A 92 13.68 -11.89 16.33
N VAL A 93 13.94 -11.26 17.47
CA VAL A 93 14.09 -9.81 17.55
C VAL A 93 15.45 -9.45 18.13
N VAL A 94 16.21 -8.65 17.38
CA VAL A 94 17.49 -8.11 17.83
C VAL A 94 17.28 -6.67 18.27
N THR A 95 17.64 -6.30 19.49
CA THR A 95 17.34 -4.99 20.07
C THR A 95 18.46 -4.46 20.96
N ASN A 96 18.47 -3.16 21.25
CA ASN A 96 19.37 -2.57 22.24
C ASN A 96 18.93 -2.78 23.69
N SER A 97 17.65 -3.12 23.92
CA SER A 97 17.15 -3.37 25.27
C SER A 97 15.94 -4.30 25.29
N ILE A 98 16.09 -5.48 25.86
CA ILE A 98 15.03 -6.50 25.87
C ILE A 98 13.86 -6.12 26.78
N ALA A 99 14.13 -5.71 28.02
CA ALA A 99 13.07 -5.48 29.00
C ALA A 99 12.07 -4.39 28.59
N PRO A 100 12.49 -3.19 28.13
CA PRO A 100 11.58 -2.17 27.63
C PRO A 100 10.80 -2.63 26.39
N LEU A 101 11.38 -3.48 25.55
CA LEU A 101 10.73 -4.00 24.36
C LEU A 101 9.61 -4.99 24.69
N ILE A 102 9.85 -5.89 25.66
CA ILE A 102 8.84 -6.83 26.15
C ILE A 102 7.67 -6.07 26.78
N GLU A 103 7.94 -5.03 27.58
CA GLU A 103 6.86 -4.20 28.14
C GLU A 103 6.12 -3.43 27.04
N LYS A 104 6.80 -2.87 26.03
CA LYS A 104 6.15 -2.22 24.89
C LYS A 104 5.21 -3.20 24.16
N ALA A 105 5.67 -4.42 23.87
CA ALA A 105 4.86 -5.47 23.24
C ALA A 105 3.63 -5.83 24.09
N TYR A 106 3.80 -6.00 25.41
CA TYR A 106 2.73 -6.34 26.33
C TYR A 106 1.66 -5.25 26.42
N THR A 107 2.07 -3.98 26.52
CA THR A 107 1.15 -2.84 26.52
C THR A 107 0.37 -2.76 25.22
N LEU A 108 1.04 -2.86 24.06
CA LEU A 108 0.38 -2.83 22.76
C LEU A 108 -0.67 -3.94 22.59
N GLN A 109 -0.37 -5.17 23.03
CA GLN A 109 -1.35 -6.25 23.02
C GLN A 109 -2.53 -5.97 23.94
N THR A 110 -2.26 -5.44 25.13
CA THR A 110 -3.28 -5.13 26.14
C THR A 110 -4.22 -4.02 25.68
N ASP A 111 -3.68 -2.99 25.03
CA ASP A 111 -4.43 -1.87 24.46
C ASP A 111 -5.26 -2.30 23.24
N ALA A 112 -4.77 -3.28 22.47
CA ALA A 112 -5.48 -3.85 21.33
C ALA A 112 -6.58 -4.85 21.70
N ALA A 113 -6.64 -5.31 22.96
CA ALA A 113 -7.62 -6.29 23.40
C ALA A 113 -9.03 -5.70 23.47
N ALA A 114 -9.99 -6.37 22.82
CA ALA A 114 -11.37 -5.93 22.73
C ALA A 114 -12.13 -6.02 24.07
N THR A 115 -11.75 -6.95 24.94
CA THR A 115 -12.44 -7.25 26.19
C THR A 115 -11.47 -7.41 27.36
N ASP A 116 -11.96 -7.25 28.59
CA ASP A 116 -11.19 -7.52 29.82
C ASP A 116 -10.77 -9.00 29.93
N GLU A 117 -11.61 -9.92 29.45
CA GLU A 117 -11.29 -11.35 29.42
C GLU A 117 -10.12 -11.64 28.48
N ASP A 118 -10.05 -10.96 27.34
CA ASP A 118 -8.94 -11.11 26.41
C ASP A 118 -7.67 -10.48 26.97
N ARG A 119 -7.77 -9.31 27.64
CA ARG A 119 -6.65 -8.72 28.39
C ARG A 119 -6.06 -9.68 29.41
N ALA A 120 -6.91 -10.39 30.16
CA ALA A 120 -6.46 -11.32 31.19
C ALA A 120 -5.69 -12.55 30.64
N LYS A 121 -5.86 -12.87 29.35
CA LYS A 121 -5.17 -13.99 28.68
C LYS A 121 -3.80 -13.60 28.13
N ILE A 122 -3.51 -12.30 28.00
CA ILE A 122 -2.27 -11.81 27.42
C ILE A 122 -1.10 -12.12 28.35
N LYS A 123 -0.03 -12.66 27.76
CA LYS A 123 1.21 -12.98 28.47
C LYS A 123 2.36 -12.24 27.82
N ARG A 124 3.33 -11.82 28.63
CA ARG A 124 4.59 -11.27 28.13
C ARG A 124 5.29 -12.27 27.22
N LEU A 125 5.91 -11.75 26.16
CA LEU A 125 6.71 -12.57 25.25
C LEU A 125 7.91 -13.16 25.99
N PRO A 126 8.31 -14.40 25.68
CA PRO A 126 9.46 -15.03 26.31
C PRO A 126 10.75 -14.36 25.88
N ALA A 127 11.69 -14.18 26.81
CA ALA A 127 12.99 -13.56 26.54
C ALA A 127 13.81 -14.30 25.46
N SER A 128 13.57 -15.60 25.27
CA SER A 128 14.22 -16.42 24.23
C SER A 128 13.91 -15.99 22.79
N LEU A 129 12.89 -15.14 22.58
CA LEU A 129 12.57 -14.54 21.28
C LEU A 129 13.54 -13.38 20.95
N PHE A 130 14.30 -12.89 21.93
CA PHE A 130 15.08 -11.68 21.81
C PHE A 130 16.59 -11.92 21.96
N GLN A 131 17.38 -11.12 21.23
CA GLN A 131 18.81 -10.97 21.43
C GLN A 131 19.14 -9.50 21.67
N GLU A 132 19.91 -9.23 22.73
CA GLU A 132 20.37 -7.88 23.04
C GLU A 132 21.71 -7.60 22.37
N ASP A 133 21.81 -6.50 21.64
CA ASP A 133 23.06 -5.96 21.11
C ASP A 133 23.11 -4.44 21.33
N LYS A 134 23.89 -3.99 22.32
CA LYS A 134 24.04 -2.54 22.62
C LYS A 134 25.07 -1.84 21.72
N THR A 135 25.78 -2.59 20.91
CA THR A 135 26.90 -2.07 20.13
C THR A 135 26.42 -1.47 18.82
N LEU A 136 25.46 -2.13 18.19
CA LEU A 136 24.86 -1.84 16.91
C LEU A 136 23.46 -1.27 17.08
N MET A 137 22.60 -1.95 17.85
CA MET A 137 21.25 -1.47 18.08
C MET A 137 21.29 -0.25 19.00
N GLY A 138 20.41 0.71 18.75
CA GLY A 138 20.42 2.04 19.40
C GLY A 138 21.23 3.09 18.61
N LYS A 139 21.98 2.67 17.58
CA LYS A 139 22.78 3.54 16.71
C LYS A 139 22.33 3.53 15.25
N LEU A 140 21.27 2.80 14.92
CA LEU A 140 20.70 2.81 13.57
C LEU A 140 20.20 4.22 13.25
N ASP A 141 20.49 4.68 12.05
CA ASP A 141 20.11 6.02 11.61
C ASP A 141 18.64 6.02 11.14
N PRO A 142 17.74 6.80 11.79
CA PRO A 142 16.33 6.82 11.42
C PRO A 142 16.06 7.48 10.06
N GLU A 143 17.02 8.23 9.51
CA GLU A 143 16.88 8.97 8.26
C GLU A 143 17.52 8.22 7.08
N ASN A 144 18.72 7.66 7.27
CA ASN A 144 19.47 7.00 6.20
C ASN A 144 20.21 5.77 6.71
N GLU A 145 19.63 4.59 6.53
CA GLU A 145 20.21 3.36 7.03
C GLU A 145 19.81 2.16 6.17
N VAL A 146 20.64 1.13 6.25
CA VAL A 146 20.45 -0.13 5.55
C VAL A 146 20.65 -1.27 6.53
N VAL A 147 19.79 -2.27 6.44
CA VAL A 147 19.88 -3.51 7.19
C VAL A 147 19.94 -4.65 6.18
N VAL A 148 20.99 -5.45 6.28
CA VAL A 148 21.23 -6.59 5.40
C VAL A 148 21.31 -7.85 6.25
N LEU A 149 20.47 -8.82 5.95
CA LEU A 149 20.52 -10.15 6.52
C LEU A 149 21.44 -11.02 5.66
N LYS A 150 22.49 -11.57 6.29
CA LYS A 150 23.42 -12.47 5.62
C LYS A 150 23.49 -13.83 6.28
N LYS A 151 23.79 -14.85 5.47
CA LYS A 151 24.22 -16.17 5.91
C LYS A 151 25.63 -16.43 5.38
N GLY A 152 26.62 -16.44 6.27
CA GLY A 152 28.02 -16.34 5.85
C GLY A 152 28.26 -15.02 5.07
N ASN A 153 28.62 -15.13 3.80
CA ASN A 153 28.85 -13.97 2.92
C ASN A 153 27.69 -13.66 1.96
N GLU A 154 26.70 -14.54 1.88
CA GLU A 154 25.55 -14.39 1.00
C GLU A 154 24.54 -13.40 1.59
N ILE A 155 24.02 -12.49 0.76
CA ILE A 155 22.88 -11.63 1.12
C ILE A 155 21.62 -12.44 0.89
N VAL A 156 20.86 -12.64 1.97
CA VAL A 156 19.58 -13.34 1.96
C VAL A 156 18.44 -12.34 1.85
N ASP A 157 18.50 -11.26 2.62
CA ASP A 157 17.47 -10.21 2.57
C ASP A 157 18.09 -8.85 2.89
N GLN A 158 17.42 -7.78 2.47
CA GLN A 158 17.87 -6.41 2.71
C GLN A 158 16.70 -5.45 2.74
N VAL A 159 16.88 -4.37 3.51
CA VAL A 159 16.01 -3.19 3.46
C VAL A 159 16.85 -1.96 3.70
N GLY A 160 16.64 -0.93 2.90
CA GLY A 160 17.31 0.36 3.08
C GLY A 160 16.32 1.50 2.90
N TRP A 161 16.49 2.56 3.68
CA TRP A 161 15.64 3.74 3.62
C TRP A 161 16.46 5.02 3.53
N GLY A 162 15.83 6.07 3.01
CA GLY A 162 16.51 7.34 2.73
C GLY A 162 17.44 7.22 1.52
N ASN A 163 18.55 7.95 1.56
CA ASN A 163 19.50 8.05 0.46
C ASN A 163 20.70 7.10 0.66
N ILE A 164 20.58 5.87 0.16
CA ILE A 164 21.64 4.87 0.25
C ILE A 164 22.69 5.09 -0.85
N THR A 165 23.88 5.53 -0.45
CA THR A 165 24.97 5.83 -1.38
C THR A 165 25.54 4.58 -2.04
N ALA A 166 26.06 4.71 -3.27
CA ALA A 166 26.73 3.62 -3.98
C ALA A 166 27.94 3.07 -3.21
N GLU A 167 28.67 3.92 -2.49
CA GLU A 167 29.79 3.53 -1.62
C GLU A 167 29.33 2.57 -0.53
N LEU A 168 28.20 2.88 0.13
CA LEU A 168 27.64 2.03 1.17
C LEU A 168 27.17 0.68 0.60
N LYS A 169 26.51 0.68 -0.57
CA LYS A 169 26.11 -0.55 -1.27
C LYS A 169 27.32 -1.44 -1.57
N ASN A 170 28.37 -0.85 -2.14
CA ASN A 170 29.61 -1.55 -2.47
C ASN A 170 30.28 -2.14 -1.23
N ARG A 171 30.37 -1.36 -0.13
CA ARG A 171 30.94 -1.84 1.14
C ARG A 171 30.18 -3.02 1.71
N LEU A 172 28.86 -3.05 1.54
CA LEU A 172 28.00 -4.13 2.04
C LEU A 172 27.85 -5.29 1.05
N GLY A 173 28.36 -5.16 -0.17
CA GLY A 173 28.27 -6.17 -1.22
C GLY A 173 26.86 -6.28 -1.83
N ILE A 174 26.05 -5.22 -1.74
CA ILE A 174 24.69 -5.16 -2.29
C ILE A 174 24.77 -4.99 -3.81
N THR A 175 24.26 -5.97 -4.56
CA THR A 175 24.32 -5.99 -6.03
C THR A 175 22.99 -5.63 -6.69
N ASN A 176 21.88 -5.66 -5.94
CA ASN A 176 20.55 -5.29 -6.42
C ASN A 176 19.91 -4.24 -5.52
N ASP A 177 19.00 -3.44 -6.08
CA ASP A 177 18.31 -2.37 -5.37
C ASP A 177 16.97 -2.80 -4.77
N VAL A 178 16.76 -4.12 -4.63
CA VAL A 178 15.51 -4.65 -4.10
C VAL A 178 15.34 -4.18 -2.65
N HIS A 179 14.18 -3.59 -2.36
CA HIS A 179 13.83 -3.00 -1.05
C HIS A 179 14.80 -1.92 -0.53
N LEU A 180 15.58 -1.30 -1.42
CA LEU A 180 16.36 -0.10 -1.09
C LEU A 180 15.54 1.17 -1.33
N ASN A 181 16.00 2.28 -0.76
CA ASN A 181 15.40 3.61 -0.90
C ASN A 181 13.92 3.68 -0.48
N GLN A 182 13.54 2.89 0.53
CA GLN A 182 12.25 3.03 1.19
C GLN A 182 12.14 4.41 1.84
N SER A 183 10.91 4.85 2.10
CA SER A 183 10.71 6.05 2.93
C SER A 183 11.25 5.79 4.34
N ALA A 184 11.92 6.79 4.91
CA ALA A 184 12.42 6.72 6.27
C ALA A 184 11.26 6.60 7.27
N PRO A 185 11.31 5.68 8.26
CA PRO A 185 10.31 5.59 9.32
C PRO A 185 10.47 6.74 10.32
N LYS A 186 10.00 7.93 9.95
CA LYS A 186 10.15 9.16 10.73
C LYS A 186 9.11 9.27 11.83
N GLY A 187 9.37 8.74 13.02
CA GLY A 187 8.52 9.01 14.18
C GLY A 187 8.79 8.14 15.39
N ALA A 188 8.19 8.50 16.53
CA ALA A 188 8.30 7.73 17.76
C ALA A 188 7.57 6.39 17.69
N ASP A 189 6.54 6.26 16.86
CA ASP A 189 5.77 5.03 16.68
C ASP A 189 5.63 4.68 15.20
N ILE A 190 6.70 4.90 14.44
CA ILE A 190 6.77 4.50 13.04
C ILE A 190 7.81 3.41 12.87
N SER A 191 7.41 2.32 12.23
CA SER A 191 8.31 1.25 11.79
C SER A 191 8.20 1.02 10.30
N LEU A 192 9.21 0.34 9.75
CA LEU A 192 9.23 -0.14 8.39
C LEU A 192 9.10 -1.65 8.42
N GLY A 193 7.98 -2.20 7.96
CA GLY A 193 7.72 -3.63 8.03
C GLY A 193 7.10 -4.21 6.77
N ARG A 194 7.20 -5.53 6.61
CA ARG A 194 6.60 -6.23 5.47
C ARG A 194 5.10 -6.40 5.67
N THR A 195 4.32 -5.88 4.72
CA THR A 195 2.88 -6.14 4.66
C THR A 195 2.64 -7.36 3.76
N PRO A 196 1.94 -8.42 4.20
CA PRO A 196 1.67 -9.57 3.34
C PRO A 196 0.92 -9.17 2.07
N ASN A 197 1.31 -9.76 0.94
CA ASN A 197 0.57 -9.60 -0.30
C ASN A 197 -0.86 -10.14 -0.10
N GLY A 198 -1.88 -9.29 -0.35
CA GLY A 198 -3.29 -9.64 -0.18
C GLY A 198 -3.94 -9.24 1.16
N GLY A 199 -3.24 -8.55 2.06
CA GLY A 199 -3.88 -7.84 3.19
C GLY A 199 -4.57 -8.71 4.25
N VAL A 200 -4.33 -10.04 4.29
CA VAL A 200 -4.95 -10.96 5.27
C VAL A 200 -3.92 -11.69 6.15
N PHE A 201 -3.56 -11.05 7.28
CA PHE A 201 -3.14 -11.77 8.50
C PHE A 201 -4.35 -12.51 9.11
N PRO A 202 -4.20 -13.73 9.68
CA PRO A 202 -2.96 -14.42 10.07
C PRO A 202 -2.51 -15.56 9.13
N SER A 203 -2.96 -15.58 7.87
CA SER A 203 -2.95 -16.79 7.03
C SER A 203 -1.58 -17.30 6.52
N GLY A 204 -0.44 -16.83 7.04
CA GLY A 204 0.86 -17.31 6.56
C GLY A 204 1.14 -16.98 5.09
N GLY A 205 0.51 -15.92 4.58
CA GLY A 205 0.78 -15.40 3.24
C GLY A 205 2.23 -14.95 3.11
N LEU A 206 2.73 -14.98 1.87
CA LEU A 206 4.11 -14.64 1.56
C LEU A 206 4.44 -13.21 2.05
N PRO A 207 5.61 -13.02 2.68
CA PRO A 207 6.08 -11.69 3.08
C PRO A 207 6.12 -10.77 1.86
N GLY A 208 5.31 -9.70 1.88
CA GLY A 208 5.22 -8.74 0.78
C GLY A 208 6.27 -7.63 0.89
N TYR A 209 5.99 -6.50 0.24
CA TYR A 209 6.87 -5.34 0.23
C TYR A 209 6.93 -4.64 1.59
N PHE A 210 8.04 -3.96 1.86
CA PHE A 210 8.17 -3.07 3.00
C PHE A 210 7.26 -1.86 2.84
N THR A 211 6.51 -1.52 3.89
CA THR A 211 5.68 -0.33 3.98
C THR A 211 5.84 0.32 5.35
N ILE A 212 5.46 1.59 5.44
CA ILE A 212 5.48 2.35 6.69
C ILE A 212 4.27 1.95 7.55
N HIS A 213 4.52 1.66 8.83
CA HIS A 213 3.48 1.34 9.81
C HIS A 213 3.48 2.38 10.93
N ASN A 214 2.29 2.85 11.31
CA ASN A 214 2.09 3.85 12.38
C ASN A 214 2.01 3.21 13.77
N THR A 215 2.23 1.91 13.88
CA THR A 215 2.21 1.20 15.15
C THR A 215 3.26 0.10 15.08
N PRO A 216 4.40 0.28 15.75
CA PRO A 216 5.44 -0.73 15.73
C PRO A 216 5.00 -1.96 16.54
N SER A 217 5.46 -3.14 16.16
CA SER A 217 4.85 -4.39 16.63
C SER A 217 5.85 -5.48 17.05
N PRO A 218 6.73 -5.17 18.01
CA PRO A 218 7.86 -6.04 18.35
C PRO A 218 7.40 -7.42 18.84
N GLY A 219 7.72 -8.47 18.07
CA GLY A 219 7.42 -9.86 18.36
C GLY A 219 5.95 -10.25 18.20
N ILE A 220 5.04 -9.29 18.01
CA ILE A 220 3.58 -9.49 17.98
C ILE A 220 3.03 -9.44 16.55
N GLY A 221 3.81 -8.87 15.63
CA GLY A 221 3.51 -8.84 14.21
C GLY A 221 2.80 -7.57 13.83
N VAL A 222 3.11 -7.11 12.63
CA VAL A 222 2.55 -5.88 12.09
C VAL A 222 1.03 -5.98 12.14
N PRO A 223 0.34 -5.19 12.98
CA PRO A 223 -1.10 -5.10 12.90
C PRO A 223 -1.43 -4.63 11.49
N LYS A 224 -2.46 -5.20 10.85
CA LYS A 224 -2.89 -4.74 9.53
C LYS A 224 -2.96 -3.20 9.57
N PRO A 225 -2.41 -2.48 8.57
CA PRO A 225 -2.62 -1.04 8.48
C PRO A 225 -4.11 -0.79 8.69
N ASP A 226 -4.42 0.00 9.71
CA ASP A 226 -5.72 0.10 10.34
C ASP A 226 -6.80 0.10 9.25
N SER A 227 -7.51 -1.02 9.10
CA SER A 227 -8.49 -1.21 8.04
C SER A 227 -9.74 -0.35 8.27
N ARG A 228 -9.67 0.64 9.16
CA ARG A 228 -10.69 1.68 9.35
C ARG A 228 -10.94 2.51 8.08
N TYR A 229 -10.09 2.39 7.06
CA TYR A 229 -10.36 2.91 5.71
C TYR A 229 -10.75 1.83 4.68
N ASN A 230 -10.68 0.55 5.02
CA ASN A 230 -11.21 -0.53 4.19
C ASN A 230 -12.61 -0.91 4.67
N PHE A 231 -13.53 0.05 4.62
CA PHE A 231 -14.95 -0.27 4.63
C PHE A 231 -15.29 -0.94 3.29
N PHE A 232 -14.99 -2.23 3.25
CA PHE A 232 -15.57 -3.29 2.43
C PHE A 232 -15.13 -3.48 0.97
N LEU A 233 -14.38 -2.59 0.31
CA LEU A 233 -14.42 -2.55 -1.17
C LEU A 233 -13.11 -2.14 -1.92
N GLY A 234 -11.93 -2.19 -1.32
CA GLY A 234 -10.77 -1.42 -1.82
C GLY A 234 -10.04 -1.83 -3.12
N THR A 235 -10.25 -2.99 -3.74
CA THR A 235 -9.51 -3.31 -4.99
C THR A 235 -10.43 -3.64 -6.16
N ILE A 236 -11.30 -4.63 -5.98
CA ILE A 236 -12.27 -5.00 -7.02
C ILE A 236 -13.26 -3.86 -7.23
N THR A 237 -13.71 -3.23 -6.16
CA THR A 237 -14.74 -2.20 -6.25
C THR A 237 -14.21 -0.85 -6.68
N ASP A 238 -12.94 -0.56 -6.42
CA ASP A 238 -12.25 0.60 -7.02
C ASP A 238 -12.13 0.43 -8.54
N ILE A 239 -11.80 -0.79 -9.01
CA ILE A 239 -11.80 -1.12 -10.44
C ILE A 239 -13.23 -1.04 -11.03
N ILE A 240 -14.21 -1.62 -10.35
CA ILE A 240 -15.62 -1.56 -10.77
C ILE A 240 -16.13 -0.12 -10.78
N ALA A 241 -15.72 0.71 -9.81
CA ALA A 241 -16.09 2.11 -9.74
C ALA A 241 -15.48 2.89 -10.90
N GLY A 242 -14.20 2.68 -11.22
CA GLY A 242 -13.56 3.30 -12.38
C GLY A 242 -14.19 2.86 -13.71
N ILE A 243 -14.49 1.57 -13.88
CA ILE A 243 -15.21 1.08 -15.06
C ILE A 243 -16.63 1.68 -15.12
N GLY A 244 -17.32 1.72 -13.97
CA GLY A 244 -18.65 2.29 -13.83
C GLY A 244 -18.69 3.77 -14.18
N GLY A 245 -17.71 4.55 -13.71
CA GLY A 245 -17.55 5.98 -14.05
C GLY A 245 -17.40 6.20 -15.55
N LEU A 246 -16.52 5.44 -16.21
CA LEU A 246 -16.32 5.50 -17.66
C LEU A 246 -17.59 5.12 -18.43
N VAL A 247 -18.29 4.06 -18.01
CA VAL A 247 -19.56 3.64 -18.63
C VAL A 247 -20.62 4.73 -18.49
N ILE A 248 -20.78 5.31 -17.29
CA ILE A 248 -21.72 6.40 -17.04
C ILE A 248 -21.38 7.61 -17.92
N TRP A 249 -20.11 7.98 -18.02
CA TRP A 249 -19.68 9.09 -18.88
C TRP A 249 -19.99 8.84 -20.37
N LEU A 250 -19.76 7.63 -20.87
CA LEU A 250 -20.13 7.24 -22.25
C LEU A 250 -21.64 7.33 -22.50
N VAL A 251 -22.47 6.99 -21.51
CA VAL A 251 -23.92 7.13 -21.60
C VAL A 251 -24.33 8.60 -21.79
N PHE A 252 -23.71 9.53 -21.05
CA PHE A 252 -23.97 10.96 -21.26
C PHE A 252 -23.57 11.44 -22.65
N ILE A 253 -22.46 10.96 -23.21
CA ILE A 253 -22.06 11.27 -24.59
C ILE A 253 -23.12 10.77 -25.57
N LEU A 254 -23.64 9.55 -25.39
CA LEU A 254 -24.70 9.02 -26.24
C LEU A 254 -25.98 9.86 -26.17
N ILE A 255 -26.39 10.25 -24.96
CA ILE A 255 -27.55 11.14 -24.76
C ILE A 255 -27.33 12.49 -25.46
N ALA A 256 -26.15 13.09 -25.32
CA ALA A 256 -25.80 14.34 -26.00
C ALA A 256 -25.84 14.20 -27.53
N LEU A 257 -25.35 13.08 -28.08
CA LEU A 257 -25.41 12.80 -29.52
C LEU A 257 -26.84 12.60 -30.02
N ILE A 258 -27.70 11.95 -29.23
CA ILE A 258 -29.13 11.82 -29.52
C ILE A 258 -29.79 13.20 -29.51
N ALA A 259 -29.55 14.00 -28.48
CA ALA A 259 -30.06 15.37 -28.37
C ALA A 259 -29.64 16.22 -29.58
N ARG A 260 -28.36 16.15 -29.98
CA ARG A 260 -27.87 16.83 -31.18
C ARG A 260 -28.64 16.41 -32.44
N ARG A 261 -28.94 15.12 -32.59
CA ARG A 261 -29.71 14.62 -33.73
C ARG A 261 -31.15 15.15 -33.69
N PHE A 262 -31.78 15.19 -32.52
CA PHE A 262 -33.12 15.78 -32.36
C PHE A 262 -33.13 17.27 -32.69
N GLN A 263 -32.12 18.04 -32.26
CA GLN A 263 -32.01 19.46 -32.62
C GLN A 263 -31.98 19.69 -34.14
N VAL A 264 -31.28 18.83 -34.88
CA VAL A 264 -31.22 18.93 -36.35
C VAL A 264 -32.56 18.58 -37.01
N LEU A 265 -33.35 17.68 -36.42
CA LEU A 265 -34.61 17.21 -37.00
C LEU A 265 -35.82 18.06 -36.61
N ALA A 266 -35.85 18.56 -35.38
CA ALA A 266 -36.96 19.34 -34.83
C ALA A 266 -36.75 20.86 -34.92
N GLU A 267 -35.57 21.29 -35.39
CA GLU A 267 -35.13 22.70 -35.45
C GLU A 267 -35.17 23.43 -34.10
N GLN A 268 -35.29 22.69 -32.99
CA GLN A 268 -35.30 23.23 -31.63
C GLN A 268 -33.92 23.09 -30.98
N LYS A 269 -33.50 24.10 -30.22
CA LYS A 269 -32.21 24.08 -29.50
C LYS A 269 -32.27 23.11 -28.31
N THR A 270 -31.46 22.05 -28.33
CA THR A 270 -31.45 21.03 -27.27
C THR A 270 -30.25 21.14 -26.32
N PHE A 271 -29.46 22.22 -26.39
CA PHE A 271 -28.31 22.49 -25.51
C PHE A 271 -27.36 21.28 -25.32
N TRP A 272 -27.19 20.46 -26.36
CA TRP A 272 -26.48 19.17 -26.28
C TRP A 272 -25.00 19.32 -25.87
N GLU A 273 -24.40 20.48 -26.12
CA GLU A 273 -23.03 20.82 -25.72
C GLU A 273 -22.86 20.77 -24.19
N TRP A 274 -23.85 21.28 -23.46
CA TRP A 274 -23.84 21.28 -22.00
C TRP A 274 -24.05 19.89 -21.40
N LEU A 275 -24.87 19.05 -22.05
CA LEU A 275 -25.05 17.64 -21.68
C LEU A 275 -23.75 16.83 -21.82
N MET A 276 -22.90 17.21 -22.77
CA MET A 276 -21.60 16.57 -22.98
C MET A 276 -20.53 17.09 -22.00
N ALA A 277 -20.54 18.40 -21.72
CA ALA A 277 -19.54 19.04 -20.87
C ALA A 277 -19.77 18.81 -19.37
N ALA A 278 -21.02 18.80 -18.91
CA ALA A 278 -21.35 18.71 -17.48
C ALA A 278 -20.76 17.48 -16.75
N PRO A 279 -20.78 16.25 -17.30
CA PRO A 279 -20.23 15.06 -16.63
C PRO A 279 -18.72 14.86 -16.81
N ILE A 280 -17.98 15.83 -17.36
CA ILE A 280 -16.54 15.66 -17.66
C ILE A 280 -15.68 15.43 -16.43
N GLY A 281 -16.11 15.92 -15.25
CA GLY A 281 -15.38 15.70 -14.00
C GLY A 281 -15.33 14.24 -13.58
N ILE A 282 -16.30 13.40 -14.01
CA ILE A 282 -16.27 11.95 -13.81
C ILE A 282 -15.09 11.34 -14.57
N ALA A 283 -14.93 11.69 -15.84
CA ALA A 283 -13.82 11.19 -16.66
C ALA A 283 -12.45 11.67 -16.14
N ILE A 284 -12.35 12.92 -15.69
CA ILE A 284 -11.12 13.45 -15.08
C ILE A 284 -10.78 12.68 -13.81
N TYR A 285 -11.77 12.42 -12.95
CA TYR A 285 -11.61 11.62 -11.74
C TYR A 285 -11.08 10.22 -12.06
N ASP A 286 -11.68 9.53 -13.05
CA ASP A 286 -11.25 8.19 -13.46
C ASP A 286 -9.82 8.18 -14.00
N VAL A 287 -9.42 9.20 -14.77
CA VAL A 287 -8.03 9.33 -15.29
C VAL A 287 -7.04 9.52 -14.14
N ILE A 288 -7.37 10.34 -13.14
CA ILE A 288 -6.51 10.52 -11.95
C ILE A 288 -6.37 9.21 -11.18
N LEU A 289 -7.47 8.47 -11.00
CA LEU A 289 -7.48 7.19 -10.31
C LEU A 289 -6.60 6.15 -11.03
N VAL A 290 -6.72 6.05 -12.36
CA VAL A 290 -5.88 5.16 -13.19
C VAL A 290 -4.41 5.58 -13.15
N TRP A 291 -4.12 6.89 -13.20
CA TRP A 291 -2.75 7.39 -13.13
C TRP A 291 -2.08 7.01 -11.80
N ASN A 292 -2.76 7.21 -10.67
CA ASN A 292 -2.26 6.85 -9.35
C ASN A 292 -2.01 5.35 -9.21
N TYR A 293 -2.90 4.53 -9.78
CA TYR A 293 -2.69 3.09 -9.82
C TYR A 293 -1.43 2.70 -10.61
N ILE A 294 -1.18 3.35 -11.75
CA ILE A 294 0.00 3.10 -12.57
C ILE A 294 1.28 3.50 -11.82
N THR A 295 1.29 4.65 -11.15
CA THR A 295 2.49 5.20 -10.52
C THR A 295 2.80 4.62 -9.15
N GLU A 296 1.78 4.40 -8.32
CA GLU A 296 1.95 4.05 -6.90
C GLU A 296 1.49 2.64 -6.57
N LYS A 297 0.90 1.91 -7.53
CA LYS A 297 0.24 0.59 -7.32
C LYS A 297 -0.82 0.62 -6.21
N ASN A 298 -1.31 1.81 -5.88
CA ASN A 298 -2.30 2.05 -4.85
C ASN A 298 -3.39 2.96 -5.40
N LEU A 299 -4.63 2.46 -5.42
CA LEU A 299 -5.81 3.21 -5.89
C LEU A 299 -6.24 4.29 -4.88
N THR A 300 -5.81 4.17 -3.62
CA THR A 300 -6.29 4.99 -2.48
C THR A 300 -5.24 5.95 -1.93
N ALA A 301 -4.19 6.26 -2.70
CA ALA A 301 -3.16 7.19 -2.28
C ALA A 301 -3.77 8.52 -1.76
N PRO A 302 -3.38 8.98 -0.56
CA PRO A 302 -4.12 10.04 0.14
C PRO A 302 -3.98 11.43 -0.48
N LEU A 303 -2.91 11.67 -1.25
CA LEU A 303 -2.47 13.01 -1.64
C LEU A 303 -3.07 13.57 -2.97
N PRO A 304 -3.70 12.79 -3.87
CA PRO A 304 -4.47 13.34 -4.99
C PRO A 304 -6.01 13.22 -4.87
N SER A 305 -6.54 12.68 -3.76
CA SER A 305 -7.98 12.39 -3.65
C SER A 305 -8.85 13.65 -3.70
N TRP A 306 -8.43 14.73 -3.03
CA TRP A 306 -9.19 15.98 -2.94
C TRP A 306 -9.35 16.71 -4.28
N THR A 307 -8.34 16.67 -5.17
CA THR A 307 -8.44 17.30 -6.49
C THR A 307 -9.44 16.54 -7.37
N GLY A 308 -9.38 15.21 -7.33
CA GLY A 308 -10.37 14.35 -7.98
C GLY A 308 -11.80 14.62 -7.48
N PHE A 309 -12.00 14.64 -6.16
CA PHE A 309 -13.30 14.96 -5.58
C PHE A 309 -13.78 16.38 -5.95
N GLY A 310 -12.86 17.35 -6.05
CA GLY A 310 -13.18 18.70 -6.50
C GLY A 310 -13.76 18.73 -7.93
N PHE A 311 -13.15 17.99 -8.87
CA PHE A 311 -13.67 17.89 -10.23
C PHE A 311 -15.03 17.16 -10.28
N LEU A 312 -15.19 16.09 -9.51
CA LEU A 312 -16.45 15.34 -9.43
C LEU A 312 -17.58 16.19 -8.83
N PHE A 313 -17.28 16.97 -7.79
CA PHE A 313 -18.23 17.91 -7.19
C PHE A 313 -18.64 19.02 -8.16
N LEU A 314 -17.67 19.65 -8.83
CA LEU A 314 -17.94 20.69 -9.83
C LEU A 314 -18.79 20.17 -10.99
N SER A 315 -18.53 18.94 -11.41
CA SER A 315 -19.32 18.23 -12.42
C SER A 315 -20.75 17.96 -11.94
N GLY A 316 -20.93 17.55 -10.69
CA GLY A 316 -22.25 17.40 -10.08
C GLY A 316 -23.06 18.71 -10.06
N VAL A 317 -22.43 19.82 -9.69
CA VAL A 317 -23.06 21.16 -9.73
C VAL A 317 -23.43 21.56 -11.16
N ALA A 318 -22.55 21.30 -12.14
CA ALA A 318 -22.83 21.56 -13.55
C ALA A 318 -24.03 20.74 -14.06
N CYS A 319 -24.12 19.46 -13.69
CA CYS A 319 -25.26 18.60 -14.03
C CYS A 319 -26.57 19.15 -13.47
N LEU A 320 -26.59 19.57 -12.20
CA LEU A 320 -27.78 20.19 -11.57
C LEU A 320 -28.19 21.49 -12.29
N TYR A 321 -27.21 22.31 -12.67
CA TYR A 321 -27.45 23.53 -13.43
C TYR A 321 -28.09 23.25 -14.79
N VAL A 322 -27.58 22.25 -15.52
CA VAL A 322 -28.13 21.82 -16.81
C VAL A 322 -29.56 21.30 -16.65
N ILE A 323 -29.83 20.48 -15.63
CA ILE A 323 -31.20 20.00 -15.32
C ILE A 323 -32.15 21.18 -15.07
N ASN A 324 -31.70 22.20 -14.34
CA ASN A 324 -32.52 23.38 -14.08
C ASN A 324 -32.85 24.16 -15.36
N ILE A 325 -31.90 24.30 -16.29
CA ILE A 325 -32.15 24.90 -17.61
C ILE A 325 -33.24 24.10 -18.35
N PHE A 326 -33.12 22.77 -18.42
CA PHE A 326 -34.12 21.94 -19.09
C PHE A 326 -35.51 22.08 -18.46
N ARG A 327 -35.58 22.14 -17.13
CA ARG A 327 -36.84 22.34 -16.40
C ARG A 327 -37.49 23.68 -16.77
N LEU A 328 -36.71 24.75 -16.87
CA LEU A 328 -37.22 26.08 -17.24
C LEU A 328 -37.70 26.10 -18.70
N VAL A 329 -36.95 25.50 -19.62
CA VAL A 329 -37.36 25.39 -21.03
C VAL A 329 -38.64 24.59 -21.18
N ALA A 330 -38.74 23.44 -20.50
CA ALA A 330 -39.94 22.59 -20.54
C ALA A 330 -41.17 23.32 -19.96
N LYS A 331 -41.00 24.05 -18.86
CA LYS A 331 -42.08 24.86 -18.27
C LYS A 331 -42.59 25.92 -19.25
N ASN A 332 -41.68 26.65 -19.91
CA ASN A 332 -42.06 27.68 -20.88
C ASN A 332 -42.83 27.12 -22.08
N ILE A 333 -42.50 25.90 -22.52
CA ILE A 333 -43.23 25.23 -23.62
C ILE A 333 -44.66 24.89 -23.17
N LEU A 334 -44.80 24.29 -21.98
CA LEU A 334 -46.12 23.90 -21.44
C LEU A 334 -47.03 25.09 -21.14
N GLU A 335 -46.48 26.24 -20.77
CA GLU A 335 -47.25 27.47 -20.52
C GLU A 335 -47.58 28.24 -21.81
N SER A 336 -46.99 27.87 -22.95
CA SER A 336 -47.22 28.49 -24.25
C SER A 336 -48.25 27.78 -25.13
N GLU A 337 -48.72 26.59 -24.71
CA GLU A 337 -49.83 25.83 -25.29
C GLU A 337 -51.17 26.15 -24.59
#